data_AF-A0A1Y3ARH0-F1
#
_entry.id   AF-A0A1Y3ARH0-F1
#
_cell.length_a   1.000
_cell.length_b   1.000
_cell.length_c   1.000
_cell.angle_alpha   90.00
_cell.angle_beta   90.00
_cell.angle_gamma   90.00
#
_symmetry.space_group_name_H-M   'P 1'
#
loop_
_entity.id
_entity.type
_entity.pdbx_description
1 polymer ?
#
loop_
_entity_poly.entity_id
_entity_poly.type
_entity_poly.pdbx_seq_one_letter_code
_entity_poly.pdbx_strand_id
1 'polypeptide(L)'
;MENRQDLAISMNHVVAEPLKKFQIAFQEMKSAIKRYEQLMNDCNKFNQKLLELKRCDRTSNVIVKQKRYETLLKQSQMDCESLRQTLERELPLFLEKRIDYFQPSFASFICSHILYSGLNLSAIDQSNMDFIEHSNDSDQQQQQQQLFNTINNLSIISS
;
A
#
# COMPACT_ATOMS: atom_id res chain seq x y z
N MET A 1 2.15 -25.18 -9.79
CA MET A 1 1.71 -23.80 -10.14
C MET A 1 0.72 -23.23 -9.12
N GLU A 2 -0.13 -24.08 -8.52
CA GLU A 2 -1.13 -23.73 -7.49
C GLU A 2 -0.56 -22.94 -6.30
N ASN A 3 0.53 -23.43 -5.66
CA ASN A 3 1.19 -22.74 -4.53
C ASN A 3 1.57 -21.28 -4.81
N ARG A 4 1.99 -20.96 -6.05
CA ARG A 4 2.38 -19.59 -6.42
C ARG A 4 1.15 -18.69 -6.56
N GLN A 5 0.05 -19.24 -7.06
CA GLN A 5 -1.21 -18.53 -7.21
C GLN A 5 -1.84 -18.24 -5.84
N ASP A 6 -1.79 -19.19 -4.92
CA ASP A 6 -2.25 -19.03 -3.54
C ASP A 6 -1.44 -17.97 -2.78
N LEU A 7 -0.11 -17.98 -2.95
CA LEU A 7 0.73 -16.91 -2.41
C LEU A 7 0.32 -15.54 -2.98
N ALA A 8 0.12 -15.43 -4.30
CA ALA A 8 -0.27 -14.17 -4.93
C ALA A 8 -1.64 -13.65 -4.44
N ILE A 9 -2.60 -14.53 -4.22
CA ILE A 9 -3.91 -14.19 -3.64
C ILE A 9 -3.73 -13.72 -2.20
N SER A 10 -2.97 -14.46 -1.39
CA SER A 10 -2.65 -14.08 -0.01
C SER A 10 -1.98 -12.71 0.06
N MET A 11 -0.99 -12.44 -0.81
CA MET A 11 -0.30 -11.13 -0.87
C MET A 11 -1.25 -9.97 -1.16
N ASN A 12 -2.24 -10.18 -2.03
CA ASN A 12 -3.23 -9.15 -2.33
C ASN A 12 -4.06 -8.79 -1.09
N HIS A 13 -4.58 -9.79 -0.37
CA HIS A 13 -5.40 -9.54 0.81
C HIS A 13 -4.60 -9.01 2.00
N VAL A 14 -3.36 -9.47 2.17
CA VAL A 14 -2.57 -9.18 3.36
C VAL A 14 -1.83 -7.84 3.25
N VAL A 15 -1.42 -7.44 2.05
CA VAL A 15 -0.60 -6.24 1.84
C VAL A 15 -1.30 -5.23 0.94
N ALA A 16 -1.73 -5.64 -0.25
CA ALA A 16 -2.21 -4.69 -1.25
C ALA A 16 -3.54 -4.01 -0.83
N GLU A 17 -4.49 -4.78 -0.31
CA GLU A 17 -5.78 -4.25 0.15
C GLU A 17 -5.65 -3.32 1.37
N PRO A 18 -4.94 -3.69 2.46
CA PRO A 18 -4.70 -2.79 3.57
C PRO A 18 -3.98 -1.51 3.14
N LEU A 19 -2.98 -1.60 2.26
CA LEU A 19 -2.28 -0.42 1.77
C LEU A 19 -3.21 0.53 0.99
N LYS A 20 -4.08 -0.01 0.13
CA LYS A 20 -5.09 0.79 -0.59
C LYS A 20 -6.07 1.47 0.36
N LYS A 21 -6.54 0.76 1.39
CA LYS A 21 -7.45 1.33 2.40
C LYS A 21 -6.77 2.44 3.20
N PHE A 22 -5.53 2.23 3.63
CA PHE A 22 -4.74 3.26 4.30
C PHE A 22 -4.48 4.48 3.42
N GLN A 23 -4.25 4.27 2.12
CA GLN A 23 -4.06 5.35 1.15
C GLN A 23 -5.27 6.30 1.11
N ILE A 24 -6.50 5.76 1.20
CA ILE A 24 -7.72 6.58 1.23
C ILE A 24 -7.71 7.48 2.47
N ALA A 25 -7.53 6.91 3.67
CA ALA A 25 -7.47 7.67 4.92
C ALA A 25 -6.34 8.72 4.91
N PHE A 26 -5.19 8.38 4.32
CA PHE A 26 -4.08 9.31 4.14
C PHE A 26 -4.45 10.49 3.22
N GLN A 27 -5.18 10.25 2.12
CA GLN A 27 -5.64 11.34 1.25
C GLN A 27 -6.66 12.24 1.94
N GLU A 28 -7.54 11.70 2.79
CA GLU A 28 -8.47 12.48 3.60
C GLU A 28 -7.72 13.41 4.56
N MET A 29 -6.76 12.87 5.31
CA MET A 29 -5.91 13.67 6.21
C MET A 29 -5.13 14.76 5.45
N LYS A 30 -4.53 14.40 4.31
CA LYS A 30 -3.83 15.35 3.43
C LYS A 30 -4.75 16.46 2.93
N SER A 31 -5.99 16.13 2.60
CA SER A 31 -6.98 17.09 2.12
C SER A 31 -7.43 18.04 3.23
N ALA A 32 -7.58 17.55 4.46
CA ALA A 32 -7.86 18.37 5.64
C ALA A 32 -6.72 19.37 5.92
N ILE A 33 -5.46 18.93 5.85
CA ILE A 33 -4.29 19.83 5.99
C ILE A 33 -4.29 20.92 4.92
N LYS A 34 -4.48 20.54 3.64
CA LYS A 34 -4.59 21.52 2.55
C LYS A 34 -5.75 22.50 2.75
N ARG A 35 -6.88 22.03 3.26
CA ARG A 35 -8.03 22.89 3.54
C ARG A 35 -7.72 23.90 4.65
N TYR A 36 -6.99 23.48 5.68
CA TYR A 36 -6.51 24.37 6.74
C TYR A 36 -5.57 25.45 6.19
N GLU A 37 -4.60 25.08 5.34
CA GLU A 37 -3.71 26.04 4.68
C GLU A 37 -4.47 27.05 3.82
N GLN A 38 -5.50 26.60 3.09
CA GLN A 38 -6.39 27.48 2.32
C GLN A 38 -7.14 28.47 3.21
N LEU A 39 -7.74 27.99 4.31
CA LEU A 39 -8.46 28.85 5.27
C LEU A 39 -7.53 29.89 5.90
N MET A 40 -6.28 29.52 6.20
CA MET A 40 -5.26 30.43 6.70
C MET A 40 -4.94 31.53 5.68
N ASN A 41 -4.76 31.14 4.42
CA ASN A 41 -4.53 32.08 3.32
C ASN A 41 -5.73 33.03 3.10
N ASP A 42 -6.96 32.50 3.18
CA ASP A 42 -8.18 33.30 3.06
C ASP A 42 -8.29 34.31 4.21
N CYS A 43 -8.00 33.91 5.46
CA CYS A 43 -7.95 34.82 6.61
C CYS A 43 -6.95 35.96 6.37
N ASN A 44 -5.73 35.65 5.92
CA ASN A 44 -4.71 36.66 5.61
C ASN A 44 -5.17 37.61 4.50
N LYS A 45 -5.76 37.07 3.43
CA LYS A 45 -6.29 37.84 2.31
C LYS A 45 -7.43 38.77 2.72
N PHE A 46 -8.38 38.31 3.54
CA PHE A 46 -9.47 39.15 4.03
C PHE A 46 -8.98 40.23 4.98
N ASN A 47 -8.03 39.91 5.86
CA ASN A 47 -7.37 40.89 6.71
C ASN A 47 -6.69 42.01 5.90
N GLN A 48 -5.91 41.66 4.87
CA GLN A 48 -5.25 42.64 4.00
C GLN A 48 -6.27 43.56 3.32
N LYS A 49 -7.35 42.99 2.76
CA LYS A 49 -8.42 43.78 2.14
C LYS A 49 -9.13 44.71 3.12
N LEU A 50 -9.32 44.29 4.37
CA LEU A 50 -9.87 45.17 5.41
C LEU A 50 -8.93 46.31 5.75
N LEU A 51 -7.62 46.06 5.82
CA LEU A 51 -6.62 47.11 6.04
C LEU A 51 -6.58 48.11 4.89
N GLU A 52 -6.70 47.65 3.64
CA GLU A 52 -6.80 48.50 2.45
C GLU A 52 -8.07 49.37 2.49
N LEU A 53 -9.24 48.78 2.78
CA LEU A 53 -10.51 49.51 2.84
C LEU A 53 -10.53 50.56 3.97
N LYS A 54 -9.84 50.30 5.09
CA LYS A 54 -9.70 51.27 6.19
C LYS A 54 -8.87 52.51 5.80
N ARG A 55 -8.06 52.44 4.74
CA ARG A 55 -7.29 53.57 4.21
C ARG A 55 -8.08 54.39 3.19
N CYS A 56 -9.21 53.88 2.70
CA CYS A 56 -10.07 54.58 1.75
C CYS A 56 -11.02 55.56 2.46
N ASP A 57 -11.51 56.56 1.73
CA ASP A 57 -12.55 57.47 2.22
C ASP A 57 -13.81 56.71 2.61
N ARG A 58 -14.42 57.16 3.71
CA ARG A 58 -15.57 56.51 4.35
C ARG A 58 -16.88 56.76 3.58
N THR A 59 -16.96 56.18 2.39
CA THR A 59 -18.16 56.18 1.55
C THR A 59 -19.08 55.00 1.88
N SER A 60 -20.37 55.11 1.55
CA SER A 60 -21.34 54.01 1.77
C SER A 60 -20.92 52.69 1.12
N ASN A 61 -20.28 52.73 -0.05
CA ASN A 61 -19.76 51.55 -0.74
C ASN A 61 -18.62 50.88 0.05
N VAL A 62 -17.67 51.67 0.55
CA VAL A 62 -16.55 51.17 1.38
C VAL A 62 -17.07 50.54 2.66
N ILE A 63 -18.07 51.16 3.32
CA ILE A 63 -18.69 50.61 4.55
C ILE A 63 -19.33 49.24 4.28
N VAL A 64 -20.09 49.09 3.20
CA VAL A 64 -20.73 47.81 2.83
C VAL A 64 -19.68 46.74 2.54
N LYS A 65 -18.63 47.07 1.77
CA LYS A 65 -17.52 46.14 1.48
C LYS A 65 -16.77 45.73 2.74
N GLN A 66 -16.51 46.67 3.64
CA GLN A 66 -15.83 46.42 4.90
C GLN A 66 -16.64 45.42 5.74
N LYS A 67 -17.94 45.67 5.94
CA LYS A 67 -18.82 44.76 6.69
C LYS A 67 -18.88 43.35 6.09
N ARG A 68 -18.88 43.24 4.74
CA ARG A 68 -18.79 41.96 4.05
C ARG A 68 -17.49 41.22 4.38
N TYR A 69 -16.34 41.88 4.27
CA TYR A 69 -15.05 41.25 4.56
C TYR A 69 -14.86 40.94 6.04
N GLU A 70 -15.43 41.73 6.96
CA GLU A 70 -15.48 41.42 8.39
C GLU A 70 -16.23 40.12 8.65
N THR A 71 -17.41 39.94 8.03
CA THR A 71 -18.16 38.68 8.13
C THR A 71 -17.39 37.50 7.54
N LEU A 72 -16.80 37.66 6.35
CA LEU A 72 -16.01 36.60 5.71
C LEU A 72 -14.78 36.20 6.54
N LEU A 73 -14.08 37.19 7.09
CA LEU A 73 -12.95 36.96 7.97
C LEU A 73 -13.37 36.20 9.22
N LYS A 74 -14.44 36.65 9.89
CA LYS A 74 -14.95 35.99 11.10
C LYS A 74 -15.32 34.53 10.83
N GLN A 75 -16.04 34.26 9.75
CA GLN A 75 -16.40 32.89 9.37
C GLN A 75 -15.16 32.05 9.09
N SER A 76 -14.23 32.56 8.28
CA SER A 76 -13.01 31.82 7.92
C SER A 76 -12.13 31.55 9.14
N GLN A 77 -12.08 32.45 10.12
CA GLN A 77 -11.35 32.25 11.38
C GLN A 77 -11.99 31.15 12.23
N MET A 78 -13.33 31.12 12.33
CA MET A 78 -14.05 30.06 13.04
C MET A 78 -13.81 28.69 12.40
N ASP A 79 -13.88 28.61 11.06
CA ASP A 79 -13.62 27.38 10.32
C ASP A 79 -12.17 26.92 10.48
N CYS A 80 -11.22 27.86 10.40
CA CYS A 80 -9.79 27.61 10.59
C CYS A 80 -9.49 27.05 11.98
N GLU A 81 -10.06 27.66 13.03
CA GLU A 81 -9.88 27.25 14.41
C GLU A 81 -10.50 25.87 14.69
N SER A 82 -11.70 25.61 14.18
CA SER A 82 -12.37 24.30 14.28
C SER A 82 -11.54 23.20 13.61
N LEU A 83 -11.03 23.47 12.41
CA LEU A 83 -10.20 22.50 11.68
C LEU A 83 -8.82 22.32 12.34
N ARG A 84 -8.23 23.37 12.90
CA ARG A 84 -6.98 23.32 13.68
C ARG A 84 -7.13 22.37 14.87
N GLN A 85 -8.16 22.57 15.69
CA GLN A 85 -8.44 21.72 16.85
C GLN A 85 -8.66 20.25 16.45
N THR A 86 -9.34 20.03 15.33
CA THR A 86 -9.52 18.69 14.79
C THR A 86 -8.18 18.08 14.36
N LEU A 87 -7.38 18.80 13.57
CA LEU A 87 -6.07 18.30 13.11
C LEU A 87 -5.09 18.06 14.27
N GLU A 88 -5.07 18.92 15.28
CA GLU A 88 -4.24 18.75 16.48
C GLU A 88 -4.59 17.49 17.27
N ARG A 89 -5.86 17.10 17.28
CA ARG A 89 -6.31 15.85 17.92
C ARG A 89 -6.07 14.63 17.04
N GLU A 90 -6.48 14.69 15.77
CA GLU A 90 -6.55 13.51 14.91
C GLU A 90 -5.21 13.17 14.26
N LEU A 91 -4.38 14.15 13.89
CA LEU A 91 -3.13 13.89 13.17
C LEU A 91 -2.12 13.05 13.97
N PRO A 92 -1.88 13.31 15.27
CA PRO A 92 -1.00 12.47 16.07
C PRO A 92 -1.55 11.04 16.22
N LEU A 93 -2.85 10.90 16.48
CA LEU A 93 -3.52 9.60 16.60
C LEU A 93 -3.44 8.80 15.30
N PHE A 94 -3.68 9.44 14.17
CA PHE A 94 -3.54 8.83 12.85
C PHE A 94 -2.13 8.30 12.62
N LEU A 95 -1.11 9.08 12.99
CA LEU A 95 0.28 8.65 12.89
C LEU A 95 0.57 7.50 13.85
N GLU A 96 0.15 7.55 15.10
CA GLU A 96 0.38 6.47 16.07
C GLU A 96 -0.26 5.16 15.60
N LYS A 97 -1.51 5.21 15.13
CA LYS A 97 -2.27 4.04 14.70
C LYS A 97 -1.74 3.38 13.43
N ARG A 98 -0.83 4.02 12.68
CA ARG A 98 -0.21 3.43 11.48
C ARG A 98 0.52 2.12 11.80
N ILE A 99 1.17 2.04 12.96
CA ILE A 99 1.93 0.86 13.36
C ILE A 99 0.95 -0.29 13.64
N ASP A 100 -0.03 -0.04 14.52
CA ASP A 100 -1.10 -0.99 14.85
C ASP A 100 -1.81 -1.51 13.59
N TYR A 101 -2.04 -0.64 12.61
CA TYR A 101 -2.71 -0.99 11.36
C TYR A 101 -1.88 -1.92 10.46
N PHE A 102 -0.59 -1.62 10.27
CA PHE A 102 0.25 -2.38 9.33
C PHE A 102 0.97 -3.57 9.95
N GLN A 103 1.12 -3.61 11.28
CA GLN A 103 1.75 -4.74 11.98
C GLN A 103 1.15 -6.10 11.62
N PRO A 104 -0.18 -6.32 11.66
CA PRO A 104 -0.76 -7.62 11.28
C PRO A 104 -0.56 -7.94 9.80
N SER A 105 -0.57 -6.93 8.92
CA SER A 105 -0.26 -7.09 7.49
C SER A 105 1.18 -7.59 7.28
N PHE A 106 2.17 -6.99 7.94
CA PHE A 106 3.57 -7.43 7.80
C PHE A 106 3.82 -8.81 8.42
N ALA A 107 3.22 -9.09 9.58
CA ALA A 107 3.30 -10.41 10.19
C ALA A 107 2.74 -11.49 9.25
N SER A 108 1.55 -11.24 8.69
CA SER A 108 0.90 -12.17 7.78
C SER A 108 1.67 -12.31 6.46
N PHE A 109 2.30 -11.24 5.95
CA PHE A 109 3.17 -11.29 4.78
C PHE A 109 4.34 -12.26 4.98
N ILE A 110 5.03 -12.13 6.12
CA ILE A 110 6.14 -13.00 6.48
C ILE A 110 5.65 -14.45 6.62
N CYS A 111 4.54 -14.68 7.33
CA CYS A 111 3.96 -16.01 7.50
C CYS A 111 3.60 -16.68 6.16
N SER A 112 2.94 -15.97 5.26
CA SER A 112 2.58 -16.50 3.94
C SER A 112 3.82 -16.88 3.11
N HIS A 113 4.89 -16.10 3.19
CA HIS A 113 6.15 -16.43 2.53
C HIS A 113 6.84 -17.66 3.14
N ILE A 114 6.89 -17.76 4.47
CA ILE A 114 7.44 -18.94 5.15
C ILE A 114 6.66 -20.20 4.76
N LEU A 115 5.32 -20.13 4.78
CA LEU A 115 4.45 -21.23 4.38
C LEU A 115 4.69 -21.65 2.93
N TYR A 116 4.72 -20.70 1.99
CA TYR A 116 5.00 -20.99 0.59
C TYR A 116 6.36 -21.64 0.39
N SER A 117 7.41 -21.13 1.03
CA SER A 117 8.75 -21.71 0.93
C SER A 117 8.81 -23.11 1.53
N GLY A 118 8.17 -23.33 2.68
CA GLY A 118 8.09 -24.65 3.31
C GLY A 118 7.37 -25.67 2.43
N LEU A 119 6.22 -25.30 1.86
CA LEU A 119 5.45 -26.16 0.95
C LEU A 119 6.24 -26.53 -0.31
N ASN A 120 7.00 -25.60 -0.87
CA ASN A 120 7.84 -25.89 -2.03
C ASN A 120 9.03 -26.78 -1.69
N LEU A 121 9.64 -26.60 -0.51
CA LEU A 121 10.72 -27.48 -0.07
C LEU A 121 10.21 -28.92 0.09
N SER A 122 9.06 -29.10 0.76
CA SER A 122 8.46 -30.44 0.90
C SER A 122 8.09 -31.07 -0.45
N ALA A 123 7.63 -30.27 -1.42
CA ALA A 123 7.32 -30.77 -2.76
C ALA A 123 8.57 -31.22 -3.53
N ILE A 124 9.69 -30.49 -3.36
CA ILE A 124 10.99 -30.90 -3.94
C ILE A 124 11.47 -32.19 -3.30
N ASP A 125 11.43 -32.29 -1.96
CA ASP A 125 11.84 -33.50 -1.25
C ASP A 125 11.01 -34.72 -1.66
N GLN A 126 9.69 -34.57 -1.79
CA GLN A 126 8.81 -35.62 -2.32
C GLN A 126 9.21 -36.03 -3.74
N SER A 127 9.41 -35.06 -4.65
CA SER A 127 9.82 -35.38 -6.02
C SER A 127 11.19 -36.08 -6.10
N ASN A 128 12.11 -35.76 -5.17
CA ASN A 128 13.40 -36.42 -5.08
C ASN A 128 13.25 -37.85 -4.57
N MET A 129 12.36 -38.09 -3.58
CA MET A 129 12.06 -39.44 -3.11
C MET A 129 11.41 -40.29 -4.20
N ASP A 130 10.42 -39.75 -4.91
CA ASP A 130 9.77 -40.43 -6.04
C ASP A 130 10.79 -40.77 -7.13
N PHE A 131 11.70 -39.85 -7.45
CA PHE A 131 12.78 -40.11 -8.41
C PHE A 131 13.71 -41.24 -7.94
N ILE A 132 14.07 -41.28 -6.67
CA ILE A 132 14.91 -42.35 -6.10
C ILE A 132 14.18 -43.69 -6.15
N GLU A 133 12.89 -43.74 -5.80
CA GLU A 133 12.07 -44.95 -5.87
C GLU A 133 11.98 -45.47 -7.31
N HIS A 134 11.69 -44.60 -8.28
CA HIS A 134 11.66 -44.99 -9.70
C HIS A 134 13.04 -45.38 -10.24
N SER A 135 14.13 -44.78 -9.75
CA SER A 135 15.48 -45.15 -10.16
C SER A 135 15.90 -46.54 -9.65
N ASN A 136 15.30 -47.03 -8.56
CA ASN A 136 15.53 -48.35 -8.01
C ASN A 136 14.61 -49.42 -8.62
N ASP A 137 13.72 -49.03 -9.54
CA ASP A 137 12.84 -49.96 -10.22
C ASP A 137 13.64 -50.81 -11.23
N SER A 138 13.87 -52.06 -10.86
CA SER A 138 14.75 -52.99 -11.59
C SER A 138 14.30 -53.19 -13.04
N ASP A 139 13.00 -53.07 -13.32
CA ASP A 139 12.44 -53.24 -14.66
C ASP A 139 12.79 -52.06 -15.58
N GLN A 140 12.77 -50.82 -15.05
CA GLN A 140 13.21 -49.64 -15.81
C GLN A 140 14.72 -49.64 -16.05
N GLN A 141 15.52 -50.06 -15.06
CA GLN A 141 16.97 -50.20 -15.24
C GLN A 141 17.31 -51.23 -16.32
N GLN A 142 16.63 -52.39 -16.33
CA GLN A 142 16.81 -53.39 -17.38
C GLN A 142 16.41 -52.86 -18.76
N GLN A 143 15.31 -52.12 -18.86
CA GLN A 143 14.85 -51.55 -20.11
C GLN A 143 15.80 -50.45 -20.64
N GLN A 144 16.35 -49.61 -19.76
CA GLN A 144 17.39 -48.64 -20.13
C GLN A 144 18.68 -49.33 -20.58
N GLN A 145 19.13 -50.39 -19.89
CA GLN A 145 20.29 -51.17 -20.32
C GLN A 145 20.07 -51.83 -21.68
N GLN A 146 18.88 -52.34 -21.96
CA GLN A 146 18.52 -52.87 -23.28
C GLN A 146 18.60 -51.78 -24.36
N LEU A 147 18.08 -50.57 -24.10
CA LEU A 147 18.18 -49.43 -25.02
C LEU A 147 19.65 -49.03 -25.29
N PHE A 148 20.49 -48.95 -24.26
CA PHE A 148 21.92 -48.67 -24.43
C PHE A 148 22.65 -49.75 -25.22
N ASN A 149 22.30 -51.02 -24.99
CA ASN A 149 22.85 -52.14 -25.76
C ASN A 149 22.42 -52.07 -27.23
N THR A 150 21.15 -51.71 -27.51
CA THR A 150 20.70 -51.48 -28.88
C THR A 150 21.48 -50.35 -29.54
N ILE A 151 21.72 -49.23 -28.83
CA ILE A 151 22.51 -48.11 -29.35
C ILE A 151 23.97 -48.53 -29.62
N ASN A 152 24.59 -49.27 -28.71
CA ASN A 152 25.96 -49.78 -28.89
C ASN A 152 26.05 -50.75 -30.07
N ASN A 153 25.01 -51.56 -30.30
CA ASN A 153 24.92 -52.47 -31.45
C ASN A 153 24.63 -51.76 -32.78
N LEU A 154 24.15 -50.52 -32.72
CA LEU A 154 23.98 -49.64 -33.89
C LEU A 154 25.25 -48.81 -34.19
N SER A 155 26.26 -48.85 -33.32
CA SER A 155 27.54 -48.17 -33.54
C SER A 155 28.35 -48.93 -34.59
N ILE A 156 28.53 -48.31 -35.77
CA ILE A 156 29.26 -48.87 -36.93
C ILE A 156 30.78 -48.66 -36.77
N ILE A 157 31.33 -48.90 -35.58
CA ILE A 157 32.78 -49.05 -35.42
C ILE A 157 33.02 -50.51 -35.08
N SER A 158 33.15 -51.29 -36.14
CA SER A 158 33.81 -52.59 -36.15
C SER A 158 35.15 -52.47 -35.40
N SER A 159 35.41 -53.40 -34.48
CA SER A 159 36.78 -53.66 -34.01
C SER A 159 37.73 -53.90 -35.18
#